data_AF-A0A221KHT5-F1
#
_entry.id   AF-A0A221KHT5-F1
#
_cell.length_a   1.000
_cell.length_b   1.000
_cell.length_c   1.000
_cell.angle_alpha   90.00
_cell.angle_beta   90.00
_cell.angle_gamma   90.00
#
_symmetry.space_group_name_H-M   'P 1'
#
loop_
_entity.id
_entity.type
_entity.pdbx_description
1 polymer ?
#
loop_
_entity_poly.entity_id
_entity_poly.type
_entity_poly.pdbx_seq_one_letter_code
_entity_poly.pdbx_strand_id
1 'polypeptide(L)'
;MRMTARRFWPVHRLSGPGVWALLLTLAFGSGTPAAADPTPPAPASATEPPLLVALREEIIRVPKPNAPGVALQVTYFRPPGAGPFPWVILNHGKDKGDIARQPRARYLIASRELLQRGWAVVIPMRQGFADSGGRYAGTGCDVYRNGLAQAEDIQLTLQTFALRPELDAQRVLIWGQSHGGLATLAAGTLKLPGVRGLVSFAGGLRNEACPDWANTLASAFGRYGQDTALPTLFFYGENDALWPPALWRDMVQRYTQAGGTAQLVAFGTFKPDAHALLGHPQGVSIWLPEVERFVRSLDLPFDKRFDLALIPHAQPVPPASGFANVRDVDALPRPGPTMRAGYSAFLAASPPKAFALSMSGAWGWRANAAQAMTDALQACNTRAAPGRPCQLYAVDDQVVWHPPPAQEISR
;
A
#
# COMPACT_ATOMS: atom_id res chain seq x y z
N MET A 1 -53.51 45.04 -22.45
CA MET A 1 -53.08 46.44 -22.65
C MET A 1 -51.61 46.53 -22.26
N ARG A 2 -50.74 46.73 -23.27
CA ARG A 2 -49.31 47.14 -23.30
C ARG A 2 -48.30 46.31 -22.49
N MET A 3 -47.41 45.51 -23.10
CA MET A 3 -46.26 45.80 -24.01
C MET A 3 -45.20 46.75 -23.44
N THR A 4 -43.94 46.27 -23.34
CA THR A 4 -42.72 46.69 -24.09
C THR A 4 -41.49 46.08 -23.38
N ALA A 5 -40.60 45.26 -23.97
CA ALA A 5 -39.80 45.30 -25.19
C ALA A 5 -38.54 46.19 -25.11
N ARG A 6 -37.36 45.57 -25.28
CA ARG A 6 -36.12 46.05 -25.97
C ARG A 6 -35.01 45.01 -25.78
N ARG A 7 -34.14 44.65 -26.72
CA ARG A 7 -33.99 44.86 -28.17
C ARG A 7 -32.88 43.89 -28.64
N PHE A 8 -33.08 43.25 -29.79
CA PHE A 8 -32.09 42.48 -30.56
C PHE A 8 -31.14 43.42 -31.34
N TRP A 9 -29.96 42.91 -31.73
CA TRP A 9 -29.37 43.03 -33.09
C TRP A 9 -28.14 42.12 -33.27
N PRO A 10 -27.69 41.80 -34.51
CA PRO A 10 -27.71 40.43 -35.03
C PRO A 10 -26.32 39.85 -35.34
N VAL A 11 -26.24 38.52 -35.45
CA VAL A 11 -25.08 37.82 -36.04
C VAL A 11 -25.49 37.29 -37.42
N HIS A 12 -24.76 37.76 -38.43
CA HIS A 12 -24.92 37.37 -39.83
C HIS A 12 -24.66 35.87 -40.05
N ARG A 13 -25.56 35.25 -40.82
CA ARG A 13 -25.33 33.98 -41.51
C ARG A 13 -24.55 34.22 -42.79
N LEU A 14 -23.51 33.42 -43.04
CA LEU A 14 -23.01 33.11 -44.37
C LEU A 14 -22.77 31.59 -44.48
N SER A 15 -23.67 30.97 -45.25
CA SER A 15 -23.49 29.88 -46.24
C SER A 15 -22.17 29.10 -46.35
N GLY A 16 -22.31 27.76 -46.46
CA GLY A 16 -21.56 26.93 -47.43
C GLY A 16 -20.81 25.72 -46.87
N PRO A 17 -20.99 24.49 -47.41
CA PRO A 17 -20.45 23.25 -46.83
C PRO A 17 -19.07 22.89 -47.41
N GLY A 18 -18.14 22.49 -46.55
CA GLY A 18 -16.85 21.90 -46.94
C GLY A 18 -16.82 20.40 -46.61
N VAL A 19 -17.09 19.57 -47.60
CA VAL A 19 -16.91 18.11 -47.54
C VAL A 19 -15.45 17.82 -47.87
N TRP A 20 -14.69 17.30 -46.90
CA TRP A 20 -13.36 16.74 -47.16
C TRP A 20 -13.49 15.25 -47.44
N ALA A 21 -13.41 14.89 -48.73
CA ALA A 21 -13.25 13.51 -49.18
C ALA A 21 -11.76 13.14 -49.10
N LEU A 22 -11.44 12.11 -48.32
CA LEU A 22 -10.11 11.49 -48.30
C LEU A 22 -10.10 10.35 -49.34
N LEU A 23 -9.36 10.54 -50.43
CA LEU A 23 -9.11 9.52 -51.45
C LEU A 23 -8.13 8.47 -50.91
N LEU A 24 -8.59 7.22 -50.74
CA LEU A 24 -7.75 6.04 -50.55
C LEU A 24 -7.34 5.48 -51.91
N THR A 25 -6.06 5.62 -52.25
CA THR A 25 -5.42 4.92 -53.37
C THR A 25 -5.01 3.52 -52.93
N LEU A 26 -5.62 2.49 -53.52
CA LEU A 26 -5.20 1.09 -53.40
C LEU A 26 -4.01 0.85 -54.35
N ALA A 27 -2.81 0.71 -53.80
CA ALA A 27 -1.64 0.20 -54.50
C ALA A 27 -1.49 -1.30 -54.20
N PHE A 28 -1.69 -2.15 -55.21
CA PHE A 28 -1.35 -3.57 -55.15
C PHE A 28 0.15 -3.74 -55.41
N GLY A 29 0.94 -3.92 -54.36
CA GLY A 29 2.35 -4.30 -54.42
C GLY A 29 2.53 -5.76 -54.04
N SER A 30 3.10 -6.55 -54.95
CA SER A 30 3.53 -7.94 -54.75
C SER A 30 4.73 -7.99 -53.79
N GLY A 31 4.47 -8.29 -52.51
CA GLY A 31 5.50 -8.49 -51.48
C GLY A 31 5.94 -9.95 -51.39
N THR A 32 7.26 -10.17 -51.44
CA THR A 32 7.95 -11.43 -51.13
C THR A 32 7.75 -11.84 -49.66
N PRO A 33 7.80 -13.14 -49.32
CA PRO A 33 7.61 -13.58 -47.93
C PRO A 33 8.81 -13.15 -47.07
N ALA A 34 8.55 -12.35 -46.05
CA ALA A 34 9.54 -11.96 -45.06
C ALA A 34 9.92 -13.17 -44.18
N ALA A 35 11.22 -13.33 -43.95
CA ALA A 35 11.76 -14.31 -43.01
C ALA A 35 11.24 -14.05 -41.59
N ALA A 36 10.91 -15.13 -40.87
CA ALA A 36 10.45 -15.04 -39.49
C ALA A 36 11.56 -14.48 -38.58
N ASP A 37 11.25 -13.40 -37.87
CA ASP A 37 12.15 -12.82 -36.86
C ASP A 37 12.44 -13.83 -35.74
N PRO A 38 13.69 -13.91 -35.24
CA PRO A 38 14.01 -14.74 -34.10
C PRO A 38 13.24 -14.25 -32.87
N THR A 39 12.55 -15.19 -32.22
CA THR A 39 11.78 -14.95 -31.00
C THR A 39 12.70 -14.36 -29.93
N PRO A 40 12.36 -13.22 -29.28
CA PRO A 40 13.19 -12.68 -28.22
C PRO A 40 13.27 -13.71 -27.07
N PRO A 41 14.45 -13.88 -26.44
CA PRO A 41 14.59 -14.80 -25.32
C PRO A 41 13.63 -14.40 -24.19
N ALA A 42 13.02 -15.40 -23.56
CA ALA A 42 12.13 -15.20 -22.42
C ALA A 42 12.81 -14.35 -21.35
N PRO A 43 12.08 -13.43 -20.67
CA PRO A 43 12.69 -12.59 -19.65
C PRO A 43 13.29 -13.47 -18.55
N ALA A 44 14.55 -13.18 -18.22
CA ALA A 44 15.24 -13.77 -17.08
C ALA A 44 14.39 -13.61 -15.82
N SER A 45 14.35 -14.66 -14.98
CA SER A 45 13.74 -14.64 -13.66
C SER A 45 14.16 -13.36 -12.93
N ALA A 46 13.20 -12.47 -12.66
CA ALA A 46 13.48 -11.26 -11.91
C ALA A 46 13.98 -11.68 -10.53
N THR A 47 15.25 -11.36 -10.23
CA THR A 47 15.82 -11.53 -8.89
C THR A 47 14.92 -10.88 -7.86
N GLU A 48 14.60 -11.60 -6.80
CA GLU A 48 13.72 -11.12 -5.73
C GLU A 48 14.23 -9.77 -5.19
N PRO A 49 13.36 -8.75 -5.02
CA PRO A 49 13.78 -7.47 -4.48
C PRO A 49 14.44 -7.62 -3.09
N PRO A 50 15.47 -6.81 -2.77
CA PRO A 50 16.11 -6.88 -1.47
C PRO A 50 15.13 -6.57 -0.33
N LEU A 51 15.38 -7.22 0.82
CA LEU A 51 14.61 -7.01 2.04
C LEU A 51 14.81 -5.59 2.57
N LEU A 52 13.72 -4.98 3.05
CA LEU A 52 13.77 -3.64 3.63
C LEU A 52 14.16 -3.70 5.10
N VAL A 53 15.44 -3.41 5.37
CA VAL A 53 15.99 -3.30 6.73
C VAL A 53 15.20 -2.31 7.58
N ALA A 54 14.78 -1.18 7.00
CA ALA A 54 13.99 -0.16 7.68
C ALA A 54 12.62 -0.67 8.19
N LEU A 55 12.07 -1.72 7.57
CA LEU A 55 10.82 -2.37 7.98
C LEU A 55 11.05 -3.68 8.75
N ARG A 56 12.32 -4.02 9.03
CA ARG A 56 12.74 -5.28 9.65
C ARG A 56 12.11 -6.48 8.92
N GLU A 57 12.15 -6.43 7.59
CA GLU A 57 11.54 -7.45 6.73
C GLU A 57 12.32 -8.76 6.81
N GLU A 58 11.59 -9.86 7.00
CA GLU A 58 12.10 -11.22 7.01
C GLU A 58 11.22 -12.12 6.13
N ILE A 59 11.82 -13.17 5.59
CA ILE A 59 11.09 -14.26 4.92
C ILE A 59 11.22 -15.50 5.80
N ILE A 60 10.07 -16.03 6.20
CA ILE A 60 9.97 -17.22 7.05
C ILE A 60 9.29 -18.34 6.26
N ARG A 61 9.79 -19.56 6.41
CA ARG A 61 9.14 -20.77 5.87
C ARG A 61 8.27 -21.40 6.96
N VAL A 62 6.99 -21.60 6.67
CA VAL A 62 6.03 -22.26 7.58
C VAL A 62 5.66 -23.63 7.02
N PRO A 63 6.19 -24.75 7.54
CA PRO A 63 5.86 -26.09 7.07
C PRO A 63 4.39 -26.43 7.31
N LYS A 64 3.73 -27.08 6.35
CA LYS A 64 2.37 -27.61 6.53
C LYS A 64 2.45 -28.98 7.24
N PRO A 65 1.85 -29.15 8.43
CA PRO A 65 1.98 -30.39 9.21
C PRO A 65 1.56 -31.67 8.47
N ASN A 66 0.52 -31.58 7.64
CA ASN A 66 -0.07 -32.73 6.93
C ASN A 66 0.33 -32.81 5.45
N ALA A 67 1.36 -32.08 5.03
CA ALA A 67 1.84 -32.10 3.65
C ALA A 67 3.38 -32.04 3.62
N PRO A 68 4.06 -33.20 3.77
CA PRO A 68 5.52 -33.26 3.74
C PRO A 68 6.10 -32.56 2.51
N GLY A 69 7.12 -31.72 2.73
CA GLY A 69 7.76 -30.94 1.67
C GLY A 69 7.01 -29.67 1.24
N VAL A 70 5.80 -29.43 1.75
CA VAL A 70 5.06 -28.19 1.51
C VAL A 70 5.31 -27.20 2.65
N ALA A 71 5.79 -26.02 2.31
CA ALA A 71 5.93 -24.89 3.24
C ALA A 71 5.44 -23.60 2.59
N LEU A 72 4.81 -22.75 3.38
CA LEU A 72 4.39 -21.41 2.96
C LEU A 72 5.58 -20.44 3.04
N GLN A 73 5.74 -19.60 2.03
CA GLN A 73 6.61 -18.43 2.08
C GLN A 73 5.84 -17.31 2.80
N VAL A 74 6.35 -16.85 3.94
CA VAL A 74 5.70 -15.81 4.73
C VAL A 74 6.61 -14.60 4.85
N THR A 75 6.16 -13.45 4.35
CA THR A 75 6.82 -12.16 4.62
C THR A 75 6.43 -11.68 6.01
N TYR A 76 7.40 -11.29 6.81
CA TYR A 76 7.17 -10.76 8.14
C TYR A 76 7.83 -9.39 8.30
N PHE A 77 7.06 -8.41 8.75
CA PHE A 77 7.52 -7.08 9.06
C PHE A 77 7.29 -6.79 10.55
N ARG A 78 8.26 -6.16 11.21
CA ARG A 78 8.21 -5.90 12.66
C ARG A 78 8.42 -4.43 13.01
N PRO A 79 7.60 -3.86 13.92
CA PRO A 79 7.86 -2.52 14.44
C PRO A 79 9.17 -2.47 15.24
N PRO A 80 9.75 -1.28 15.45
CA PRO A 80 10.79 -1.10 16.46
C PRO A 80 10.31 -1.49 17.86
N GLY A 81 11.20 -2.07 18.67
CA GLY A 81 10.92 -2.51 20.04
C GLY A 81 10.84 -4.04 20.21
N ALA A 82 10.49 -4.46 21.43
CA ALA A 82 10.43 -5.86 21.85
C ALA A 82 9.02 -6.49 21.79
N GLY A 83 7.97 -5.68 21.66
CA GLY A 83 6.58 -6.16 21.71
C GLY A 83 6.03 -6.25 23.16
N PRO A 84 4.96 -7.02 23.40
CA PRO A 84 4.20 -7.76 22.39
C PRO A 84 3.42 -6.81 21.47
N PHE A 85 3.50 -7.03 20.16
CA PHE A 85 2.84 -6.20 19.16
C PHE A 85 1.46 -6.75 18.81
N PRO A 86 0.39 -5.92 18.73
CA PRO A 86 -0.77 -6.31 17.93
C PRO A 86 -0.31 -6.54 16.48
N TRP A 87 -1.02 -7.40 15.74
CA TRP A 87 -0.53 -7.79 14.42
C TRP A 87 -1.64 -8.14 13.43
N VAL A 88 -1.28 -8.05 12.15
CA VAL A 88 -2.16 -8.27 11.02
C VAL A 88 -1.66 -9.44 10.19
N ILE A 89 -2.55 -10.36 9.86
CA ILE A 89 -2.33 -11.30 8.75
C ILE A 89 -2.91 -10.66 7.50
N LEU A 90 -2.05 -10.23 6.56
CA LEU A 90 -2.46 -9.51 5.36
C LEU A 90 -2.37 -10.42 4.14
N ASN A 91 -3.51 -10.71 3.52
CA ASN A 91 -3.65 -11.76 2.52
C ASN A 91 -3.64 -11.22 1.09
N HIS A 92 -2.84 -11.87 0.25
CA HIS A 92 -2.64 -11.46 -1.13
C HIS A 92 -3.82 -11.79 -2.05
N GLY A 93 -3.97 -11.02 -3.12
CA GLY A 93 -4.89 -11.28 -4.22
C GLY A 93 -4.48 -12.46 -5.11
N LYS A 94 -5.13 -12.59 -6.27
CA LYS A 94 -4.77 -13.59 -7.28
C LYS A 94 -4.81 -12.94 -8.65
N ASP A 95 -3.64 -12.77 -9.25
CA ASP A 95 -3.53 -12.24 -10.59
C ASP A 95 -3.85 -13.30 -11.66
N LYS A 96 -4.01 -12.85 -12.90
CA LYS A 96 -4.09 -13.76 -14.07
C LYS A 96 -2.72 -14.39 -14.33
N GLY A 97 -2.71 -15.52 -15.04
CA GLY A 97 -1.47 -16.22 -15.42
C GLY A 97 -1.03 -17.29 -14.41
N ASP A 98 0.25 -17.65 -14.46
CA ASP A 98 0.83 -18.70 -13.62
C ASP A 98 0.95 -18.24 -12.17
N ILE A 99 0.10 -18.80 -11.32
CA ILE A 99 0.03 -18.58 -9.87
C ILE A 99 1.37 -18.82 -9.15
N ALA A 100 2.15 -19.82 -9.58
CA ALA A 100 3.42 -20.16 -8.95
C ALA A 100 4.53 -19.14 -9.31
N ARG A 101 4.31 -18.36 -10.38
CA ARG A 101 5.23 -17.30 -10.82
C ARG A 101 4.77 -15.91 -10.40
N GLN A 102 3.67 -15.79 -9.65
CA GLN A 102 3.27 -14.51 -9.09
C GLN A 102 4.30 -14.06 -8.05
N PRO A 103 4.65 -12.76 -8.00
CA PRO A 103 5.65 -12.28 -7.06
C PRO A 103 5.14 -12.39 -5.62
N ARG A 104 6.08 -12.52 -4.68
CA ARG A 104 5.76 -12.45 -3.26
C ARG A 104 5.09 -11.12 -2.92
N ALA A 105 3.97 -11.21 -2.21
CA ALA A 105 3.24 -10.04 -1.74
C ALA A 105 3.96 -9.38 -0.55
N ARG A 106 4.04 -8.05 -0.59
CA ARG A 106 4.69 -7.22 0.45
C ARG A 106 3.81 -6.09 0.98
N TYR A 107 2.88 -5.59 0.16
CA TYR A 107 1.97 -4.50 0.50
C TYR A 107 2.66 -3.30 1.17
N LEU A 108 3.83 -2.89 0.67
CA LEU A 108 4.76 -2.00 1.37
C LEU A 108 4.11 -0.73 1.94
N ILE A 109 3.22 -0.09 1.18
CA ILE A 109 2.46 1.09 1.63
C ILE A 109 1.66 0.78 2.90
N ALA A 110 0.80 -0.24 2.85
CA ALA A 110 -0.04 -0.64 3.99
C ALA A 110 0.80 -1.19 5.15
N SER A 111 1.80 -2.02 4.85
CA SER A 111 2.69 -2.62 5.84
C SER A 111 3.42 -1.54 6.64
N ARG A 112 3.94 -0.50 5.96
CA ARG A 112 4.61 0.62 6.63
C ARG A 112 3.66 1.43 7.51
N GLU A 113 2.45 1.75 7.06
CA GLU A 113 1.49 2.49 7.89
C GLU A 113 1.05 1.72 9.14
N LEU A 114 0.94 0.38 9.06
CA LEU A 114 0.69 -0.51 10.19
C LEU A 114 1.89 -0.53 11.15
N LEU A 115 3.10 -0.74 10.63
CA LEU A 115 4.32 -0.72 11.42
C LEU A 115 4.53 0.59 12.16
N GLN A 116 4.26 1.72 11.51
CA GLN A 116 4.34 3.05 12.11
C GLN A 116 3.40 3.21 13.30
N ARG A 117 2.36 2.38 13.42
CA ARG A 117 1.39 2.35 14.53
C ARG A 117 1.66 1.24 15.55
N GLY A 118 2.81 0.57 15.42
CA GLY A 118 3.20 -0.52 16.30
C GLY A 118 2.52 -1.85 15.99
N TRP A 119 2.00 -2.04 14.77
CA TRP A 119 1.42 -3.31 14.34
C TRP A 119 2.41 -4.12 13.50
N ALA A 120 2.66 -5.37 13.89
CA ALA A 120 3.42 -6.28 13.05
C ALA A 120 2.57 -6.80 11.89
N VAL A 121 3.21 -7.14 10.76
CA VAL A 121 2.50 -7.54 9.54
C VAL A 121 3.06 -8.86 9.04
N VAL A 122 2.17 -9.85 8.89
CA VAL A 122 2.49 -11.21 8.44
C VAL A 122 1.73 -11.46 7.15
N ILE A 123 2.43 -11.70 6.05
CA ILE A 123 1.84 -11.90 4.72
C ILE A 123 2.21 -13.30 4.25
N PRO A 124 1.36 -14.31 4.48
CA PRO A 124 1.58 -15.62 3.92
C PRO A 124 1.26 -15.60 2.43
N MET A 125 2.20 -16.07 1.60
CA MET A 125 1.85 -16.57 0.27
C MET A 125 1.16 -17.91 0.47
N ARG A 126 -0.11 -18.00 0.07
CA ARG A 126 -0.92 -19.22 0.23
C ARG A 126 -0.35 -20.35 -0.63
N GLN A 127 -0.75 -21.59 -0.34
CA GLN A 127 -0.22 -22.79 -0.98
C GLN A 127 -0.29 -22.70 -2.52
N GLY A 128 0.83 -23.02 -3.18
CA GLY A 128 0.96 -22.96 -4.65
C GLY A 128 1.17 -21.57 -5.24
N PHE A 129 1.31 -20.51 -4.45
CA PHE A 129 1.70 -19.18 -4.92
C PHE A 129 3.17 -18.87 -4.64
N ALA A 130 3.82 -18.15 -5.55
CA ALA A 130 5.23 -17.77 -5.43
C ALA A 130 6.09 -18.98 -5.02
N ASP A 131 6.97 -18.82 -4.03
CA ASP A 131 7.82 -19.92 -3.54
C ASP A 131 7.12 -20.83 -2.51
N SER A 132 5.83 -20.62 -2.22
CA SER A 132 5.07 -21.55 -1.38
C SER A 132 4.90 -22.88 -2.11
N GLY A 133 5.25 -23.97 -1.43
CA GLY A 133 5.17 -25.32 -2.01
C GLY A 133 3.73 -25.76 -2.29
N GLY A 134 3.61 -26.94 -2.88
CA GLY A 134 2.33 -27.58 -3.17
C GLY A 134 1.60 -26.99 -4.38
N ARG A 135 0.36 -27.40 -4.58
CA ARG A 135 -0.52 -26.91 -5.65
C ARG A 135 -1.57 -25.98 -5.07
N TYR A 136 -2.06 -25.05 -5.89
CA TYR A 136 -3.16 -24.18 -5.50
C TYR A 136 -4.37 -24.98 -5.03
N ALA A 137 -4.83 -24.65 -3.82
CA ALA A 137 -5.97 -25.27 -3.17
C ALA A 137 -7.24 -24.46 -3.49
N GLY A 138 -7.92 -24.81 -4.58
CA GLY A 138 -9.17 -24.14 -4.95
C GLY A 138 -10.09 -25.03 -5.78
N THR A 139 -11.38 -25.03 -5.46
CA THR A 139 -12.37 -25.91 -6.07
C THR A 139 -13.24 -25.19 -7.09
N GLY A 140 -13.09 -25.53 -8.38
CA GLY A 140 -14.05 -25.25 -9.46
C GLY A 140 -14.82 -23.92 -9.35
N CYS A 141 -16.15 -24.02 -9.46
CA CYS A 141 -17.06 -22.87 -9.38
C CYS A 141 -17.59 -22.59 -7.97
N ASP A 142 -17.19 -23.37 -6.95
CA ASP A 142 -17.63 -23.14 -5.56
C ASP A 142 -16.71 -22.11 -4.89
N VAL A 143 -17.11 -20.84 -4.96
CA VAL A 143 -16.37 -19.71 -4.41
C VAL A 143 -16.28 -19.77 -2.87
N TYR A 144 -17.31 -20.31 -2.20
CA TYR A 144 -17.30 -20.45 -0.74
C TYR A 144 -16.25 -21.47 -0.29
N ARG A 145 -16.26 -22.67 -0.89
CA ARG A 145 -15.24 -23.69 -0.58
C ARG A 145 -13.84 -23.26 -1.01
N ASN A 146 -13.73 -22.50 -2.10
CA ASN A 146 -12.46 -21.90 -2.47
C ASN A 146 -11.91 -21.00 -1.36
N GLY A 147 -12.70 -20.07 -0.82
CA GLY A 147 -12.23 -19.19 0.26
C GLY A 147 -11.85 -19.97 1.52
N LEU A 148 -12.61 -21.00 1.90
CA LEU A 148 -12.26 -21.86 3.04
C LEU A 148 -10.94 -22.60 2.84
N ALA A 149 -10.70 -23.18 1.66
CA ALA A 149 -9.43 -23.84 1.36
C ALA A 149 -8.23 -22.89 1.43
N GLN A 150 -8.44 -21.61 1.08
CA GLN A 150 -7.43 -20.57 1.23
C GLN A 150 -7.25 -20.11 2.69
N ALA A 151 -8.32 -20.17 3.50
CA ALA A 151 -8.30 -19.81 4.91
C ALA A 151 -7.53 -20.82 5.78
N GLU A 152 -7.35 -22.06 5.33
CA GLU A 152 -6.50 -23.05 6.02
C GLU A 152 -5.06 -22.57 6.17
N ASP A 153 -4.51 -21.89 5.15
CA ASP A 153 -3.16 -21.32 5.21
C ASP A 153 -3.09 -20.09 6.13
N ILE A 154 -4.19 -19.33 6.23
CA ILE A 154 -4.33 -18.22 7.17
C ILE A 154 -4.34 -18.75 8.62
N GLN A 155 -5.10 -19.81 8.87
CA GLN A 155 -5.16 -20.48 10.17
C GLN A 155 -3.79 -21.04 10.58
N LEU A 156 -3.08 -21.73 9.68
CA LEU A 156 -1.73 -22.23 9.94
C LEU A 156 -0.75 -21.10 10.27
N THR A 157 -0.84 -20.00 9.51
CA THR A 157 -0.03 -18.81 9.76
C THR A 157 -0.32 -18.23 11.14
N LEU A 158 -1.60 -18.11 11.50
CA LEU A 158 -2.02 -17.64 12.81
C LEU A 158 -1.44 -18.50 13.94
N GLN A 159 -1.63 -19.81 13.86
CA GLN A 159 -1.17 -20.77 14.86
C GLN A 159 0.36 -20.72 15.03
N THR A 160 1.09 -20.57 13.93
CA THR A 160 2.56 -20.54 13.95
C THR A 160 3.09 -19.24 14.56
N PHE A 161 2.55 -18.10 14.15
CA PHE A 161 3.04 -16.79 14.59
C PHE A 161 2.55 -16.40 15.99
N ALA A 162 1.39 -16.89 16.44
CA ALA A 162 0.89 -16.65 17.80
C ALA A 162 1.79 -17.23 18.91
N LEU A 163 2.74 -18.11 18.57
CA LEU A 163 3.74 -18.65 19.50
C LEU A 163 4.92 -17.71 19.75
N ARG A 164 5.04 -16.62 18.99
CA ARG A 164 6.15 -15.68 19.10
C ARG A 164 5.93 -14.72 20.28
N PRO A 165 6.86 -14.62 21.24
CA PRO A 165 6.68 -13.76 22.43
C PRO A 165 6.58 -12.27 22.08
N GLU A 166 7.14 -11.85 20.94
CA GLU A 166 7.03 -10.48 20.46
C GLU A 166 5.65 -10.15 19.85
N LEU A 167 4.75 -11.10 19.65
CA LEU A 167 3.41 -10.89 19.10
C LEU A 167 2.33 -11.11 20.15
N ASP A 168 1.36 -10.19 20.23
CA ASP A 168 0.20 -10.32 21.09
C ASP A 168 -0.83 -11.25 20.44
N ALA A 169 -0.92 -12.49 20.95
CA ALA A 169 -1.83 -13.49 20.45
C ALA A 169 -3.32 -13.14 20.64
N GLN A 170 -3.68 -12.10 21.40
CA GLN A 170 -5.07 -11.65 21.64
C GLN A 170 -5.47 -10.43 20.80
N ARG A 171 -4.54 -9.89 20.00
CA ARG A 171 -4.76 -8.67 19.20
C ARG A 171 -4.38 -8.91 17.75
N VAL A 172 -5.13 -9.79 17.10
CA VAL A 172 -4.97 -10.14 15.69
C VAL A 172 -6.07 -9.51 14.85
N LEU A 173 -5.72 -8.93 13.70
CA LEU A 173 -6.65 -8.64 12.63
C LEU A 173 -6.30 -9.47 11.39
N ILE A 174 -7.31 -9.84 10.61
CA ILE A 174 -7.10 -10.49 9.31
C ILE A 174 -7.53 -9.52 8.24
N TRP A 175 -6.62 -9.20 7.34
CA TRP A 175 -6.82 -8.26 6.25
C TRP A 175 -6.61 -8.97 4.93
N GLY A 176 -7.19 -8.45 3.85
CA GLY A 176 -6.86 -8.94 2.52
C GLY A 176 -7.40 -8.08 1.42
N GLN A 177 -6.80 -8.22 0.24
CA GLN A 177 -7.22 -7.52 -0.97
C GLN A 177 -7.59 -8.51 -2.08
N SER A 178 -8.64 -8.21 -2.86
CA SER A 178 -9.10 -9.09 -3.95
C SER A 178 -9.42 -10.50 -3.45
N HIS A 179 -8.83 -11.54 -4.03
CA HIS A 179 -8.96 -12.92 -3.55
C HIS A 179 -8.50 -13.11 -2.10
N GLY A 180 -7.56 -12.30 -1.62
CA GLY A 180 -7.17 -12.26 -0.21
C GLY A 180 -8.26 -11.69 0.69
N GLY A 181 -9.07 -10.76 0.16
CA GLY A 181 -10.27 -10.25 0.85
C GLY A 181 -11.34 -11.33 0.98
N LEU A 182 -11.55 -12.15 -0.06
CA LEU A 182 -12.44 -13.34 0.03
C LEU A 182 -11.93 -14.32 1.11
N ALA A 183 -10.64 -14.65 1.08
CA ALA A 183 -10.05 -15.57 2.07
C ALA A 183 -10.08 -15.00 3.50
N THR A 184 -10.01 -13.68 3.65
CA THR A 184 -10.16 -12.99 4.94
C THR A 184 -11.56 -13.21 5.53
N LEU A 185 -12.61 -13.10 4.72
CA LEU A 185 -13.99 -13.39 5.16
C LEU A 185 -14.16 -14.85 5.54
N ALA A 186 -13.60 -15.76 4.73
CA ALA A 186 -13.62 -17.18 5.02
C ALA A 186 -12.87 -17.53 6.32
N ALA A 187 -11.69 -16.94 6.57
CA ALA A 187 -10.98 -17.12 7.83
C ALA A 187 -11.77 -16.63 9.05
N GLY A 188 -12.62 -15.62 8.85
CA GLY A 188 -13.54 -15.11 9.86
C GLY A 188 -14.56 -16.12 10.38
N THR A 189 -14.87 -17.17 9.61
CA THR A 189 -15.82 -18.22 10.01
C THR A 189 -15.18 -19.33 10.86
N LEU A 190 -13.84 -19.38 10.90
CA LEU A 190 -13.10 -20.48 11.54
C LEU A 190 -12.93 -20.32 13.07
N LYS A 191 -13.50 -19.27 13.67
CA LYS A 191 -13.42 -18.97 15.12
C LYS A 191 -11.99 -18.98 15.65
N LEU A 192 -11.09 -18.32 14.92
CA LEU A 192 -9.66 -18.30 15.23
C LEU A 192 -9.40 -17.50 16.53
N PRO A 193 -8.71 -18.09 17.54
CA PRO A 193 -8.42 -17.40 18.80
C PRO A 193 -7.66 -16.09 18.59
N GLY A 194 -8.05 -15.05 19.35
CA GLY A 194 -7.37 -13.76 19.34
C GLY A 194 -7.65 -12.85 18.15
N VAL A 195 -8.41 -13.31 17.15
CA VAL A 195 -8.85 -12.47 16.03
C VAL A 195 -9.98 -11.56 16.49
N ARG A 196 -9.79 -10.26 16.28
CA ARG A 196 -10.68 -9.20 16.78
C ARG A 196 -11.56 -8.59 15.69
N GLY A 197 -11.17 -8.71 14.43
CA GLY A 197 -11.90 -8.13 13.30
C GLY A 197 -11.26 -8.42 11.96
N LEU A 198 -12.03 -8.13 10.90
CA LEU A 198 -11.69 -8.40 9.51
C LEU A 198 -11.65 -7.09 8.71
N VAL A 199 -10.69 -6.96 7.79
CA VAL A 199 -10.65 -5.82 6.86
C VAL A 199 -10.47 -6.31 5.42
N SER A 200 -11.47 -6.06 4.57
CA SER A 200 -11.52 -6.54 3.19
C SER A 200 -11.48 -5.38 2.20
N PHE A 201 -10.39 -5.31 1.43
CA PHE A 201 -10.19 -4.32 0.37
C PHE A 201 -10.57 -4.93 -0.99
N ALA A 202 -11.65 -4.44 -1.60
CA ALA A 202 -12.13 -4.96 -2.87
C ALA A 202 -12.16 -6.51 -2.89
N GLY A 203 -12.70 -7.13 -1.84
CA GLY A 203 -12.68 -8.57 -1.67
C GLY A 203 -13.53 -9.28 -2.72
N GLY A 204 -13.03 -10.37 -3.29
CA GLY A 204 -13.78 -11.19 -4.23
C GLY A 204 -12.93 -12.18 -5.02
N LEU A 205 -13.58 -13.02 -5.82
CA LEU A 205 -12.91 -13.93 -6.75
C LEU A 205 -13.69 -13.99 -8.07
N ARG A 206 -13.09 -13.45 -9.12
CA ARG A 206 -13.67 -13.44 -10.47
C ARG A 206 -13.34 -14.76 -11.14
N ASN A 207 -14.36 -15.45 -11.64
CA ASN A 207 -14.18 -16.69 -12.38
C ASN A 207 -15.20 -16.79 -13.52
N GLU A 208 -14.91 -16.13 -14.64
CA GLU A 208 -15.84 -16.05 -15.79
C GLU A 208 -16.02 -17.38 -16.53
N ALA A 209 -15.17 -18.37 -16.28
CA ALA A 209 -15.37 -19.73 -16.77
C ALA A 209 -16.55 -20.44 -16.08
N CYS A 210 -17.07 -19.89 -14.98
CA CYS A 210 -18.19 -20.43 -14.25
C CYS A 210 -19.50 -19.75 -14.64
N PRO A 211 -20.58 -20.51 -14.85
CA PRO A 211 -21.91 -19.92 -15.04
C PRO A 211 -22.31 -19.14 -13.78
N ASP A 212 -22.93 -17.98 -13.97
CA ASP A 212 -23.46 -17.16 -12.88
C ASP A 212 -22.44 -16.85 -11.76
N TRP A 213 -21.18 -16.62 -12.15
CA TRP A 213 -20.07 -16.44 -11.21
C TRP A 213 -20.29 -15.26 -10.24
N ALA A 214 -20.98 -14.20 -10.70
CA ALA A 214 -21.24 -13.00 -9.92
C ALA A 214 -22.20 -13.28 -8.75
N ASN A 215 -23.32 -13.95 -9.03
CA ASN A 215 -24.27 -14.35 -7.99
C ASN A 215 -23.68 -15.46 -7.08
N THR A 216 -22.86 -16.36 -7.64
CA THR A 216 -22.13 -17.36 -6.83
C THR A 216 -21.17 -16.69 -5.85
N LEU A 217 -20.47 -15.64 -6.28
CA LEU A 217 -19.62 -14.83 -5.42
C LEU A 217 -20.43 -14.09 -4.35
N ALA A 218 -21.54 -13.44 -4.70
CA ALA A 218 -22.41 -12.77 -3.73
C ALA A 218 -23.04 -13.75 -2.73
N SER A 219 -23.40 -14.95 -3.17
CA SER A 219 -23.90 -16.02 -2.31
C SER A 219 -22.84 -16.52 -1.34
N ALA A 220 -21.57 -16.61 -1.76
CA ALA A 220 -20.47 -16.95 -0.87
C ALA A 220 -20.30 -15.90 0.24
N PHE A 221 -20.43 -14.61 -0.07
CA PHE A 221 -20.42 -13.54 0.92
C PHE A 221 -21.54 -13.68 1.95
N GLY A 222 -22.77 -13.97 1.51
CA GLY A 222 -23.89 -14.26 2.42
C GLY A 222 -23.57 -15.40 3.39
N ARG A 223 -23.00 -16.50 2.89
CA ARG A 223 -22.61 -17.64 3.73
C ARG A 223 -21.51 -17.29 4.74
N TYR A 224 -20.51 -16.50 4.36
CA TYR A 224 -19.51 -16.04 5.32
C TYR A 224 -20.11 -15.14 6.39
N GLY A 225 -21.05 -14.26 6.01
CA GLY A 225 -21.78 -13.39 6.94
C GLY A 225 -22.63 -14.17 7.95
N GLN A 226 -23.20 -15.30 7.52
CA GLN A 226 -23.94 -16.21 8.40
C GLN A 226 -23.06 -16.87 9.48
N ASP A 227 -21.83 -17.26 9.10
CA ASP A 227 -20.97 -18.10 9.94
C ASP A 227 -20.00 -17.31 10.82
N THR A 228 -19.79 -16.02 10.53
CA THR A 228 -18.87 -15.14 11.26
C THR A 228 -19.54 -14.41 12.42
N ALA A 229 -18.80 -14.18 13.49
CA ALA A 229 -19.19 -13.28 14.59
C ALA A 229 -18.30 -12.03 14.67
N LEU A 230 -17.37 -11.85 13.72
CA LEU A 230 -16.37 -10.79 13.77
C LEU A 230 -16.87 -9.52 13.07
N PRO A 231 -16.68 -8.34 13.68
CA PRO A 231 -16.85 -7.06 12.99
C PRO A 231 -15.96 -7.01 11.74
N THR A 232 -16.52 -6.52 10.64
CA THR A 232 -15.85 -6.52 9.34
C THR A 232 -15.91 -5.14 8.70
N LEU A 233 -14.78 -4.62 8.24
CA LEU A 233 -14.67 -3.39 7.47
C LEU A 233 -14.45 -3.72 5.98
N PHE A 234 -15.30 -3.18 5.11
CA PHE A 234 -15.22 -3.33 3.66
C PHE A 234 -14.82 -2.02 2.98
N PHE A 235 -13.96 -2.10 1.97
CA PHE A 235 -13.66 -0.99 1.06
C PHE A 235 -14.01 -1.37 -0.38
N TYR A 236 -14.85 -0.56 -1.03
CA TYR A 236 -15.17 -0.69 -2.45
C TYR A 236 -15.25 0.69 -3.13
N GLY A 237 -14.80 0.76 -4.38
CA GLY A 237 -14.89 1.97 -5.20
C GLY A 237 -15.85 1.80 -6.37
N GLU A 238 -16.26 2.91 -6.96
CA GLU A 238 -17.26 2.95 -8.04
C GLU A 238 -16.66 2.54 -9.40
N ASN A 239 -15.35 2.75 -9.61
CA ASN A 239 -14.63 2.37 -10.82
C ASN A 239 -13.75 1.11 -10.65
N ASP A 240 -14.12 0.19 -9.75
CA ASP A 240 -13.43 -1.10 -9.64
C ASP A 240 -13.70 -1.95 -10.89
N ALA A 241 -12.64 -2.34 -11.60
CA ALA A 241 -12.75 -3.06 -12.86
C ALA A 241 -13.20 -4.53 -12.71
N LEU A 242 -13.10 -5.09 -11.50
CA LEU A 242 -13.46 -6.48 -11.20
C LEU A 242 -14.85 -6.60 -10.58
N TRP A 243 -15.19 -5.68 -9.67
CA TRP A 243 -16.45 -5.68 -8.94
C TRP A 243 -17.25 -4.41 -9.26
N PRO A 244 -18.10 -4.41 -10.29
CA PRO A 244 -18.96 -3.27 -10.57
C PRO A 244 -19.85 -2.92 -9.36
N PRO A 245 -20.33 -1.66 -9.23
CA PRO A 245 -21.09 -1.23 -8.07
C PRO A 245 -22.31 -2.07 -7.69
N ALA A 246 -23.04 -2.57 -8.69
CA ALA A 246 -24.16 -3.47 -8.45
C ALA A 246 -23.71 -4.78 -7.76
N LEU A 247 -22.58 -5.33 -8.16
CA LEU A 247 -22.06 -6.59 -7.62
C LEU A 247 -21.56 -6.42 -6.19
N TRP A 248 -20.68 -5.45 -5.91
CA TRP A 248 -20.17 -5.33 -4.54
C TRP A 248 -21.24 -4.91 -3.53
N ARG A 249 -22.26 -4.15 -3.96
CA ARG A 249 -23.41 -3.84 -3.11
C ARG A 249 -24.19 -5.11 -2.78
N ASP A 250 -24.46 -5.98 -3.76
CA ASP A 250 -25.11 -7.28 -3.53
C ASP A 250 -24.29 -8.18 -2.59
N MET A 251 -22.96 -8.24 -2.78
CA MET A 251 -22.06 -9.00 -1.90
C MET A 251 -22.18 -8.54 -0.44
N VAL A 252 -22.07 -7.24 -0.17
CA VAL A 252 -22.12 -6.68 1.19
C VAL A 252 -23.53 -6.78 1.77
N GLN A 253 -24.57 -6.58 0.96
CA GLN A 253 -25.97 -6.71 1.38
C GLN A 253 -26.28 -8.15 1.83
N ARG A 254 -25.86 -9.16 1.07
CA ARG A 254 -26.07 -10.56 1.46
C ARG A 254 -25.30 -10.93 2.72
N TYR A 255 -24.06 -10.42 2.86
CA TYR A 255 -23.26 -10.60 4.07
C TYR A 255 -24.00 -10.08 5.32
N THR A 256 -24.56 -8.87 5.25
CA THR A 256 -25.24 -8.25 6.40
C THR A 256 -26.62 -8.84 6.66
N GLN A 257 -27.40 -9.14 5.61
CA GLN A 257 -28.71 -9.80 5.75
C GLN A 257 -28.61 -11.20 6.35
N ALA A 258 -27.47 -11.88 6.16
CA ALA A 258 -27.20 -13.18 6.76
C ALA A 258 -26.74 -13.13 8.23
N GLY A 259 -26.54 -11.93 8.80
CA GLY A 259 -26.15 -11.74 10.21
C GLY A 259 -24.75 -11.14 10.42
N GLY A 260 -23.97 -10.96 9.36
CA GLY A 260 -22.61 -10.42 9.46
C GLY A 260 -22.60 -8.95 9.87
N THR A 261 -21.77 -8.60 10.86
CA THR A 261 -21.59 -7.19 11.26
C THR A 261 -20.60 -6.51 10.32
N ALA A 262 -21.06 -5.54 9.53
CA ALA A 262 -20.25 -4.87 8.52
C ALA A 262 -20.27 -3.34 8.63
N GLN A 263 -19.10 -2.73 8.45
CA GLN A 263 -18.94 -1.32 8.10
C GLN A 263 -18.49 -1.25 6.64
N LEU A 264 -19.16 -0.44 5.83
CA LEU A 264 -18.84 -0.28 4.42
C LEU A 264 -18.29 1.13 4.15
N VAL A 265 -17.12 1.19 3.55
CA VAL A 265 -16.52 2.41 2.99
C VAL A 265 -16.64 2.34 1.47
N ALA A 266 -17.70 2.96 0.95
CA ALA A 266 -17.85 3.21 -0.48
C ALA A 266 -17.16 4.55 -0.82
N PHE A 267 -15.94 4.50 -1.34
CA PHE A 267 -15.07 5.69 -1.42
C PHE A 267 -15.14 6.45 -2.76
N GLY A 268 -16.12 6.14 -3.62
CA GLY A 268 -16.25 6.79 -4.92
C GLY A 268 -15.21 6.28 -5.93
N THR A 269 -14.77 7.15 -6.84
CA THR A 269 -13.76 6.79 -7.84
C THR A 269 -12.35 6.98 -7.30
N PHE A 270 -11.45 6.08 -7.69
CA PHE A 270 -10.03 6.18 -7.34
C PHE A 270 -9.18 5.83 -8.55
N LYS A 271 -8.38 6.80 -9.01
CA LYS A 271 -7.38 6.60 -10.07
C LYS A 271 -8.01 5.94 -11.31
N PRO A 272 -7.27 5.28 -12.21
CA PRO A 272 -7.90 4.54 -13.30
C PRO A 272 -8.74 3.35 -12.81
N ASP A 273 -8.36 2.72 -11.68
CA ASP A 273 -9.04 1.56 -11.11
C ASP A 273 -9.00 1.60 -9.57
N ALA A 274 -10.17 1.54 -8.96
CA ALA A 274 -10.33 1.52 -7.51
C ALA A 274 -9.77 0.25 -6.85
N HIS A 275 -9.59 -0.82 -7.62
CA HIS A 275 -9.05 -2.09 -7.13
C HIS A 275 -7.63 -1.96 -6.55
N ALA A 276 -6.90 -0.89 -6.93
CA ALA A 276 -5.53 -0.62 -6.50
C ALA A 276 -5.40 0.17 -5.18
N LEU A 277 -6.51 0.55 -4.52
CA LEU A 277 -6.52 1.48 -3.38
C LEU A 277 -5.47 1.15 -2.30
N LEU A 278 -5.45 -0.09 -1.81
CA LEU A 278 -4.62 -0.52 -0.67
C LEU A 278 -3.12 -0.33 -0.93
N GLY A 279 -2.68 -0.65 -2.14
CA GLY A 279 -1.26 -0.61 -2.53
C GLY A 279 -0.77 0.75 -2.97
N HIS A 280 -1.66 1.75 -3.12
CA HIS A 280 -1.32 3.04 -3.70
C HIS A 280 -1.07 4.10 -2.61
N PRO A 281 0.01 4.92 -2.68
CA PRO A 281 0.30 5.95 -1.68
C PRO A 281 -0.86 6.92 -1.41
N GLN A 282 -1.53 7.40 -2.46
CA GLN A 282 -2.69 8.29 -2.33
C GLN A 282 -3.97 7.59 -1.85
N GLY A 283 -3.98 6.26 -1.75
CA GLY A 283 -5.06 5.52 -1.10
C GLY A 283 -5.01 5.67 0.42
N VAL A 284 -3.84 5.92 1.00
CA VAL A 284 -3.64 6.03 2.45
C VAL A 284 -4.55 7.08 3.08
N SER A 285 -4.70 8.25 2.47
CA SER A 285 -5.59 9.31 2.98
C SER A 285 -7.08 8.93 2.96
N ILE A 286 -7.45 7.89 2.21
CA ILE A 286 -8.82 7.38 2.13
C ILE A 286 -9.02 6.27 3.16
N TRP A 287 -8.19 5.23 3.13
CA TRP A 287 -8.43 4.04 3.95
C TRP A 287 -7.94 4.16 5.39
N LEU A 288 -6.88 4.91 5.65
CA LEU A 288 -6.24 4.92 6.97
C LEU A 288 -7.14 5.52 8.07
N PRO A 289 -7.85 6.65 7.86
CA PRO A 289 -8.76 7.18 8.87
C PRO A 289 -9.91 6.20 9.20
N GLU A 290 -10.40 5.49 8.19
CA GLU A 290 -11.48 4.52 8.33
C GLU A 290 -11.05 3.27 9.09
N VAL A 291 -9.87 2.74 8.75
CA VAL A 291 -9.23 1.67 9.51
C VAL A 291 -8.98 2.11 10.94
N GLU A 292 -8.44 3.31 11.17
CA GLU A 292 -8.17 3.79 12.52
C GLU A 292 -9.44 3.80 13.37
N ARG A 293 -10.55 4.31 12.85
CA ARG A 293 -11.85 4.30 13.54
C ARG A 293 -12.32 2.88 13.83
N PHE A 294 -12.20 1.97 12.85
CA PHE A 294 -12.58 0.57 13.02
C PHE A 294 -11.73 -0.11 14.09
N VAL A 295 -10.41 0.01 14.05
CA VAL A 295 -9.50 -0.59 15.03
C VAL A 295 -9.75 -0.04 16.43
N ARG A 296 -9.99 1.27 16.57
CA ARG A 296 -10.37 1.87 17.85
C ARG A 296 -11.73 1.36 18.35
N SER A 297 -12.69 1.09 17.47
CA SER A 297 -13.97 0.48 17.87
C SER A 297 -13.85 -0.95 18.40
N LEU A 298 -12.69 -1.59 18.21
CA LEU A 298 -12.35 -2.90 18.76
C LEU A 298 -11.54 -2.80 20.08
N ASP A 299 -11.38 -1.60 20.63
CA ASP A 299 -10.53 -1.29 21.79
C ASP A 299 -9.05 -1.64 21.58
N LEU A 300 -8.54 -1.42 20.36
CA LEU A 300 -7.16 -1.69 20.00
C LEU A 300 -6.36 -0.39 19.71
N PRO A 301 -5.06 -0.34 20.04
CA PRO A 301 -4.24 0.85 19.82
C PRO A 301 -3.95 1.05 18.34
N PHE A 302 -3.97 2.30 17.86
CA PHE A 302 -3.66 2.61 16.46
C PHE A 302 -2.96 3.97 16.25
N ASP A 303 -2.44 4.56 17.33
CA ASP A 303 -1.69 5.81 17.28
C ASP A 303 -0.37 5.64 16.52
N LYS A 304 0.01 6.64 15.74
CA LYS A 304 1.32 6.66 15.06
C LYS A 304 2.43 6.84 16.10
N ARG A 305 3.39 5.91 16.12
CA ARG A 305 4.51 5.82 17.07
C ARG A 305 5.88 5.97 16.40
N PHE A 306 5.98 5.68 15.11
CA PHE A 306 7.25 5.68 14.38
C PHE A 306 7.16 6.39 13.02
N ASP A 307 8.31 6.85 12.54
CA ASP A 307 8.50 7.38 11.19
C ASP A 307 9.42 6.45 10.41
N LEU A 308 8.84 5.57 9.58
CA LEU A 308 9.57 4.53 8.85
C LEU A 308 9.72 4.91 7.37
N ALA A 309 10.87 4.63 6.77
CA ALA A 309 11.13 4.88 5.35
C ALA A 309 10.81 3.64 4.50
N LEU A 310 10.25 3.84 3.31
CA LEU A 310 9.98 2.76 2.33
C LEU A 310 11.11 2.55 1.32
N ILE A 311 11.89 3.59 1.10
CA ILE A 311 13.06 3.59 0.24
C ILE A 311 14.26 3.93 1.13
N PRO A 312 15.42 3.28 0.94
CA PRO A 312 16.62 3.67 1.66
C PRO A 312 17.14 5.02 1.15
N HIS A 313 17.98 5.69 1.93
CA HIS A 313 18.84 6.74 1.36
C HIS A 313 19.77 6.12 0.31
N ALA A 314 20.04 6.87 -0.75
CA ALA A 314 20.97 6.48 -1.81
C ALA A 314 22.43 6.45 -1.32
N GLN A 315 22.72 7.12 -0.21
CA GLN A 315 24.03 7.16 0.44
C GLN A 315 23.88 6.74 1.91
N PRO A 316 24.92 6.18 2.54
CA PRO A 316 24.90 5.86 3.96
C PRO A 316 24.54 7.09 4.81
N VAL A 317 23.58 6.93 5.72
CA VAL A 317 23.22 8.01 6.66
C VAL A 317 24.38 8.22 7.64
N PRO A 318 24.88 9.46 7.81
CA PRO A 318 25.92 9.75 8.79
C PRO A 318 25.48 9.37 10.21
N PRO A 319 26.39 8.91 11.09
CA PRO A 319 26.04 8.59 12.46
C PRO A 319 25.49 9.81 13.20
N ALA A 320 24.61 9.57 14.18
CA ALA A 320 24.10 10.64 15.03
C ALA A 320 25.28 11.35 15.73
N SER A 321 25.32 12.68 15.67
CA SER A 321 26.43 13.45 16.25
C SER A 321 26.29 13.67 17.76
N GLY A 322 25.09 13.45 18.31
CA GLY A 322 24.77 13.76 19.70
C GLY A 322 24.64 15.26 19.99
N PHE A 323 24.67 16.12 18.97
CA PHE A 323 24.65 17.58 19.13
C PHE A 323 23.37 18.10 19.78
N ALA A 324 22.19 17.60 19.36
CA ALA A 324 20.90 18.01 19.89
C ALA A 324 19.82 16.95 19.64
N ASN A 325 18.67 17.09 20.30
CA ASN A 325 17.46 16.36 19.92
C ASN A 325 16.96 16.93 18.58
N VAL A 326 16.64 16.06 17.61
CA VAL A 326 16.14 16.50 16.29
C VAL A 326 14.87 17.35 16.38
N ARG A 327 14.07 17.20 17.44
CA ARG A 327 12.85 18.00 17.65
C ARG A 327 13.10 19.36 18.31
N ASP A 328 14.32 19.65 18.73
CA ASP A 328 14.69 20.93 19.32
C ASP A 328 15.00 21.96 18.22
N VAL A 329 14.00 22.77 17.91
CA VAL A 329 14.09 23.83 16.88
C VAL A 329 15.02 24.96 17.32
N ASP A 330 15.17 25.19 18.62
CA ASP A 330 15.99 26.27 19.17
C ASP A 330 17.48 25.91 19.19
N ALA A 331 17.82 24.62 19.06
CA ALA A 331 19.20 24.14 18.89
C ALA A 331 19.78 24.41 17.49
N LEU A 332 18.97 24.82 16.51
CA LEU A 332 19.45 25.19 15.18
C LEU A 332 20.47 26.35 15.25
N PRO A 333 21.59 26.30 14.52
CA PRO A 333 22.53 27.42 14.45
C PRO A 333 21.90 28.67 13.82
N ARG A 334 21.74 29.74 14.63
CA ARG A 334 21.21 31.06 14.21
C ARG A 334 19.87 30.95 13.44
N PRO A 335 18.79 30.40 14.02
CA PRO A 335 17.58 30.10 13.28
C PRO A 335 16.71 31.34 13.12
N GLY A 336 16.70 31.92 11.92
CA GLY A 336 15.73 32.93 11.52
C GLY A 336 14.31 32.34 11.36
N PRO A 337 13.26 33.18 11.28
CA PRO A 337 11.87 32.72 11.23
C PRO A 337 11.57 31.73 10.09
N THR A 338 12.16 31.95 8.91
CA THR A 338 11.96 31.09 7.73
C THR A 338 12.61 29.72 7.91
N MET A 339 13.80 29.66 8.52
CA MET A 339 14.48 28.41 8.82
C MET A 339 13.68 27.58 9.83
N ARG A 340 13.14 28.20 10.88
CA ARG A 340 12.29 27.52 11.87
C ARG A 340 11.05 26.91 11.22
N ALA A 341 10.34 27.68 10.39
CA ALA A 341 9.18 27.18 9.66
C ALA A 341 9.53 26.02 8.71
N GLY A 342 10.65 26.15 7.97
CA GLY A 342 11.16 25.08 7.11
C GLY A 342 11.56 23.82 7.88
N TYR A 343 12.18 23.98 9.05
CA TYR A 343 12.56 22.86 9.91
C TYR A 343 11.35 22.15 10.49
N SER A 344 10.31 22.88 10.93
CA SER A 344 9.05 22.29 11.34
C SER A 344 8.38 21.48 10.22
N ALA A 345 8.41 21.98 8.98
CA ALA A 345 7.91 21.24 7.82
C ALA A 345 8.74 19.96 7.53
N PHE A 346 10.06 20.05 7.67
CA PHE A 346 10.96 18.88 7.60
C PHE A 346 10.63 17.84 8.68
N LEU A 347 10.41 18.25 9.93
CA LEU A 347 10.07 17.34 11.02
C LEU A 347 8.76 16.59 10.74
N ALA A 348 7.77 17.26 10.16
CA ALA A 348 6.49 16.66 9.78
C ALA A 348 6.55 15.75 8.54
N ALA A 349 7.62 15.81 7.75
CA ALA A 349 7.72 15.07 6.49
C ALA A 349 8.10 13.59 6.69
N SER A 350 7.76 12.76 5.70
CA SER A 350 8.12 11.33 5.69
C SER A 350 9.58 11.10 5.27
N PRO A 351 10.29 10.16 5.90
CA PRO A 351 11.62 9.76 5.48
C PRO A 351 11.60 8.94 4.17
N PRO A 352 12.71 8.86 3.41
CA PRO A 352 14.00 9.51 3.68
C PRO A 352 13.93 11.03 3.56
N LYS A 353 14.48 11.74 4.54
CA LYS A 353 14.49 13.20 4.59
C LYS A 353 15.81 13.72 5.11
N ALA A 354 16.19 14.91 4.68
CA ALA A 354 17.38 15.58 5.17
C ALA A 354 17.17 17.09 5.21
N PHE A 355 17.81 17.72 6.19
CA PHE A 355 17.89 19.16 6.36
C PHE A 355 19.35 19.57 6.37
N ALA A 356 19.71 20.53 5.52
CA ALA A 356 21.05 21.10 5.43
C ALA A 356 21.01 22.59 5.77
N LEU A 357 22.07 23.08 6.40
CA LEU A 357 22.24 24.49 6.73
C LEU A 357 23.69 24.94 6.57
N SER A 358 23.88 26.25 6.44
CA SER A 358 25.17 26.92 6.47
C SER A 358 25.18 27.96 7.59
N MET A 359 26.37 28.23 8.13
CA MET A 359 26.59 29.31 9.10
C MET A 359 26.30 30.71 8.53
N SER A 360 26.16 30.85 7.21
CA SER A 360 25.67 32.07 6.58
C SER A 360 24.15 32.27 6.72
N GLY A 361 23.42 31.31 7.32
CA GLY A 361 21.96 31.32 7.44
C GLY A 361 21.22 30.70 6.25
N ALA A 362 21.93 30.19 5.24
CA ALA A 362 21.32 29.43 4.16
C ALA A 362 20.85 28.06 4.65
N TRP A 363 19.75 27.55 4.10
CA TRP A 363 19.20 26.25 4.46
C TRP A 363 18.39 25.64 3.32
N GLY A 364 18.23 24.33 3.34
CA GLY A 364 17.44 23.57 2.39
C GLY A 364 17.07 22.21 2.95
N TRP A 365 15.94 21.65 2.51
CA TRP A 365 15.52 20.32 2.92
C TRP A 365 14.75 19.62 1.82
N ARG A 366 14.75 18.29 1.92
CA ARG A 366 14.07 17.36 1.02
C ARG A 366 13.57 16.16 1.80
N ALA A 367 12.52 15.52 1.31
CA ALA A 367 11.88 14.38 1.95
C ALA A 367 11.26 13.45 0.91
N ASN A 368 10.92 12.24 1.36
CA ASN A 368 10.33 11.17 0.56
C ASN A 368 11.16 10.85 -0.71
N ALA A 369 12.49 10.96 -0.62
CA ALA A 369 13.38 10.77 -1.76
C ALA A 369 14.68 10.11 -1.32
N ALA A 370 15.13 9.06 -2.02
CA ALA A 370 16.39 8.39 -1.72
C ALA A 370 17.59 9.36 -1.76
N GLN A 371 17.53 10.40 -2.61
CA GLN A 371 18.56 11.43 -2.75
C GLN A 371 18.39 12.62 -1.81
N ALA A 372 17.51 12.53 -0.78
CA ALA A 372 17.17 13.66 0.07
C ALA A 372 18.39 14.38 0.67
N MET A 373 19.43 13.65 1.09
CA MET A 373 20.68 14.26 1.60
C MET A 373 21.37 15.14 0.56
N THR A 374 21.62 14.62 -0.64
CA THR A 374 22.27 15.35 -1.73
C THR A 374 21.42 16.54 -2.17
N ASP A 375 20.12 16.34 -2.35
CA ASP A 375 19.22 17.37 -2.83
C ASP A 375 19.02 18.48 -1.79
N ALA A 376 19.03 18.16 -0.49
CA ALA A 376 19.00 19.14 0.59
C ALA A 376 20.27 20.01 0.61
N LEU A 377 21.44 19.38 0.49
CA LEU A 377 22.73 20.08 0.39
C LEU A 377 22.75 21.00 -0.84
N GLN A 378 22.33 20.50 -2.01
CA GLN A 378 22.26 21.30 -3.23
C GLN A 378 21.30 22.48 -3.06
N ALA A 379 20.09 22.26 -2.56
CA ALA A 379 19.11 23.31 -2.33
C ALA A 379 19.56 24.36 -1.29
N CYS A 380 20.42 23.98 -0.36
CA CYS A 380 21.04 24.90 0.59
C CYS A 380 22.17 25.71 -0.08
N ASN A 381 23.07 25.03 -0.81
CA ASN A 381 24.24 25.64 -1.42
C ASN A 381 23.90 26.70 -2.49
N THR A 382 22.73 26.64 -3.12
CA THR A 382 22.27 27.70 -4.05
C THR A 382 22.11 29.08 -3.38
N ARG A 383 22.02 29.12 -2.05
CA ARG A 383 21.80 30.34 -1.26
C ARG A 383 22.93 30.61 -0.26
N ALA A 384 23.95 29.75 -0.21
CA ALA A 384 25.06 29.87 0.72
C ALA A 384 26.04 30.98 0.29
N ALA A 385 26.58 31.71 1.26
CA ALA A 385 27.63 32.69 0.99
C ALA A 385 28.95 31.99 0.58
N PRO A 386 29.78 32.60 -0.28
CA PRO A 386 31.10 32.06 -0.62
C PRO A 386 31.93 31.74 0.63
N GLY A 387 32.59 30.56 0.64
CA GLY A 387 33.39 30.10 1.78
C GLY A 387 32.59 29.60 2.99
N ARG A 388 31.26 29.54 2.91
CA ARG A 388 30.37 29.01 3.97
C ARG A 388 29.54 27.84 3.44
N PRO A 389 30.14 26.66 3.17
CA PRO A 389 29.44 25.55 2.57
C PRO A 389 28.32 25.03 3.48
N CYS A 390 27.24 24.54 2.88
CA CYS A 390 26.20 23.86 3.63
C CYS A 390 26.67 22.49 4.11
N GLN A 391 26.21 22.11 5.30
CA GLN A 391 26.40 20.81 5.91
C GLN A 391 25.03 20.21 6.25
N LEU A 392 24.97 18.87 6.31
CA LEU A 392 23.79 18.19 6.84
C LEU A 392 23.66 18.51 8.32
N TYR A 393 22.48 18.99 8.72
CA TYR A 393 22.14 19.19 10.12
C TYR A 393 21.42 17.97 10.70
N ALA A 394 20.35 17.55 10.01
CA ALA A 394 19.53 16.42 10.43
C ALA A 394 19.22 15.50 9.23
N VAL A 395 19.20 14.20 9.49
CA VAL A 395 18.79 13.17 8.53
C VAL A 395 17.79 12.27 9.23
N ASP A 396 16.61 12.10 8.64
CA ASP A 396 15.46 11.43 9.23
C ASP A 396 15.15 11.95 10.66
N ASP A 397 15.32 11.11 11.68
CA ASP A 397 14.99 11.41 13.07
C ASP A 397 16.24 11.64 13.95
N GLN A 398 17.40 11.95 13.35
CA GLN A 398 18.64 12.21 14.08
C GLN A 398 19.39 13.46 13.59
N VAL A 399 20.04 14.16 14.52
CA VAL A 399 21.00 15.23 14.22
C VAL A 399 22.35 14.61 13.89
N VAL A 400 22.92 15.01 12.76
CA VAL A 400 24.22 14.55 12.24
C VAL A 400 25.26 15.68 12.15
N TRP A 401 24.87 16.88 12.60
CA TRP A 401 25.70 18.07 12.50
C TRP A 401 26.89 18.04 13.46
N HIS A 402 28.05 18.48 12.99
CA HIS A 402 29.21 18.78 13.83
C HIS A 402 29.56 20.27 13.69
N PRO A 403 29.61 21.03 14.79
CA PRO A 403 29.94 22.45 14.73
C PRO A 403 31.35 22.66 14.18
N PRO A 404 31.54 23.64 13.27
CA PRO A 404 32.88 24.01 12.82
C PRO A 404 33.69 24.60 14.00
N PRO A 405 35.04 24.55 13.94
CA PRO A 405 35.89 25.12 14.99
C PRO A 405 35.58 26.60 15.26
N ALA A 406 35.68 27.02 16.52
CA ALA A 406 35.20 28.32 17.02
C ALA A 406 35.66 29.57 16.23
N GLN A 407 36.79 29.50 15.51
CA GLN A 407 37.30 30.61 14.68
C GLN A 407 36.42 30.92 13.46
N GLU A 408 35.58 29.99 13.01
CA GLU A 408 34.64 30.19 11.92
C GLU A 408 33.29 30.74 12.37
N ILE A 409 32.97 30.74 13.67
CA ILE A 409 31.64 31.13 14.17
C ILE A 409 31.52 32.66 14.30
N SER A 410 32.63 33.38 14.46
CA SER A 410 32.66 34.83 14.80
C SER A 410 32.79 35.79 13.61
N ARG A 411 32.83 35.30 12.38
CA ARG A 411 32.82 36.10 11.13
C ARG A 411 31.58 35.81 10.32
#